data_AF-A0A5S4V080-F1
#
_entry.id   AF-A0A5S4V080-F1
#
_cell.length_a   1.000
_cell.length_b   1.000
_cell.length_c   1.000
_cell.angle_alpha   90.00
_cell.angle_beta   90.00
_cell.angle_gamma   90.00
#
_symmetry.space_group_name_H-M   'P 1'
#
loop_
_entity.id
_entity.type
_entity.pdbx_description
1 polymer ?
#
loop_
_entity_poly.entity_id
_entity_poly.type
_entity_poly.pdbx_seq_one_letter_code
_entity_poly.pdbx_strand_id
1 'polypeptide(L)'
;MTDIEHSEGGRKPRKQVDLEAKRPRSLGRTLRSLPKGETKQGGIGRPLEGTEPQAPTGLWKRPPSRRRAATWNERQEWPMRKPNPVSGTNRDEATRSVRFVLRIEGERISVLDSTVVDAPPLVQSTVRGANFLEVSGPDGPLAMRALVDPGLDIAIPDPSSDGVENDHRVSRRTSYDLVIRVPLAAVEALDPASITIAVYEATEHLVINLAARESVTQRVGQEIVRTVAVIEGLRPEDLPREISQRGDRKQRDTAADD
;
A
#
# COMPACT_ATOMS: atom_id res chain seq x y z
N MET A 1 -53.47 5.26 48.09
CA MET A 1 -54.20 6.28 47.30
C MET A 1 -53.20 7.36 46.93
N THR A 2 -52.55 7.19 45.79
CA THR A 2 -51.68 8.18 45.15
C THR A 2 -51.72 7.86 43.67
N ASP A 3 -52.53 8.64 42.96
CA ASP A 3 -52.72 8.62 41.52
C ASP A 3 -51.44 9.10 40.82
N ILE A 4 -50.97 8.34 39.82
CA ILE A 4 -49.89 8.77 38.92
C ILE A 4 -50.45 8.74 37.51
N GLU A 5 -50.59 9.94 36.95
CA GLU A 5 -51.20 10.25 35.67
C GLU A 5 -50.37 9.72 34.48
N HIS A 6 -51.09 9.16 33.51
CA HIS A 6 -50.57 8.79 32.19
C HIS A 6 -50.39 10.03 31.31
N SER A 7 -49.16 10.32 30.90
CA SER A 7 -48.85 11.33 29.88
C SER A 7 -48.59 10.64 28.53
N GLU A 8 -49.57 10.73 27.63
CA GLU A 8 -49.45 10.33 26.22
C GLU A 8 -48.60 11.34 25.41
N GLY A 9 -47.39 10.93 25.03
CA GLY A 9 -46.51 11.69 24.15
C GLY A 9 -46.83 11.46 22.67
N GLY A 10 -47.39 12.47 22.02
CA GLY A 10 -47.80 12.46 20.61
C GLY A 10 -46.66 12.19 19.62
N ARG A 11 -46.90 11.23 18.71
CA ARG A 11 -46.05 10.93 17.55
C ARG A 11 -46.29 11.96 16.44
N LYS A 12 -45.23 12.68 16.04
CA LYS A 12 -45.22 13.51 14.83
C LYS A 12 -45.05 12.64 13.57
N PRO A 13 -45.74 12.93 12.46
CA PRO A 13 -45.56 12.20 11.19
C PRO A 13 -44.20 12.53 10.55
N ARG A 14 -43.48 11.47 10.14
CA ARG A 14 -42.25 11.56 9.35
C ARG A 14 -42.59 12.05 7.94
N LYS A 15 -41.90 13.12 7.49
CA LYS A 15 -41.92 13.55 6.09
C LYS A 15 -41.23 12.50 5.23
N GLN A 16 -42.01 11.94 4.31
CA GLN A 16 -41.57 11.10 3.21
C GLN A 16 -40.94 12.04 2.16
N VAL A 17 -39.67 11.82 1.83
CA VAL A 17 -38.99 12.53 0.73
C VAL A 17 -38.76 11.49 -0.35
N ASP A 18 -39.59 11.54 -1.38
CA ASP A 18 -39.47 10.75 -2.58
C ASP A 18 -38.39 11.31 -3.52
N LEU A 19 -37.59 10.36 -4.03
CA LEU A 19 -37.12 10.22 -5.41
C LEU A 19 -36.68 11.47 -6.18
N GLU A 20 -35.42 11.49 -6.61
CA GLU A 20 -35.17 11.54 -8.05
C GLU A 20 -33.75 11.07 -8.43
N ALA A 21 -33.72 10.01 -9.21
CA ALA A 21 -32.55 9.43 -9.83
C ALA A 21 -32.06 10.31 -10.99
N LYS A 22 -30.86 10.89 -10.87
CA LYS A 22 -30.15 11.50 -12.00
C LYS A 22 -29.12 10.52 -12.56
N ARG A 23 -29.51 9.80 -13.60
CA ARG A 23 -28.59 9.14 -14.54
C ARG A 23 -28.00 10.19 -15.49
N PRO A 24 -26.68 10.34 -15.63
CA PRO A 24 -26.11 11.02 -16.78
C PRO A 24 -25.97 10.07 -17.97
N ARG A 25 -26.37 10.63 -19.11
CA ARG A 25 -26.58 10.02 -20.42
C ARG A 25 -25.28 9.68 -21.12
N SER A 26 -25.27 8.55 -21.81
CA SER A 26 -24.31 8.19 -22.86
C SER A 26 -24.48 9.10 -24.09
N LEU A 27 -23.40 9.77 -24.49
CA LEU A 27 -23.18 10.33 -25.83
C LEU A 27 -21.70 10.02 -26.13
N GLY A 28 -21.33 9.11 -27.01
CA GLY A 28 -21.87 8.94 -28.35
C GLY A 28 -21.40 10.12 -29.21
N ARG A 29 -20.11 10.17 -29.56
CA ARG A 29 -19.65 11.05 -30.65
C ARG A 29 -18.59 10.39 -31.52
N THR A 30 -18.94 10.45 -32.79
CA THR A 30 -18.40 9.80 -33.96
C THR A 30 -17.07 10.39 -34.42
N LEU A 31 -16.21 9.48 -34.86
CA LEU A 31 -15.03 9.70 -35.70
C LEU A 31 -15.34 10.67 -36.85
N ARG A 32 -14.59 11.77 -36.91
CA ARG A 32 -14.33 12.51 -38.16
C ARG A 32 -12.84 12.43 -38.44
N SER A 33 -12.52 11.62 -39.45
CA SER A 33 -11.31 11.71 -40.27
C SER A 33 -11.20 13.09 -40.92
N LEU A 34 -9.97 13.52 -41.22
CA LEU A 34 -9.50 14.37 -42.33
C LEU A 34 -8.00 14.74 -42.09
N PRO A 35 -7.21 15.23 -43.07
CA PRO A 35 -6.42 14.40 -43.97
C PRO A 35 -4.89 14.65 -43.90
N LYS A 36 -4.19 13.79 -44.62
CA LYS A 36 -2.77 13.75 -44.97
C LYS A 36 -2.30 15.00 -45.76
N GLY A 37 -1.17 15.60 -45.36
CA GLY A 37 -0.34 16.50 -46.18
C GLY A 37 1.11 16.37 -45.71
N GLU A 38 1.97 15.65 -46.43
CA GLU A 38 2.83 16.14 -47.52
C GLU A 38 3.90 17.16 -47.10
N THR A 39 5.08 16.59 -46.81
CA THR A 39 6.41 16.99 -47.32
C THR A 39 6.68 18.44 -47.68
N LYS A 40 7.65 19.05 -46.98
CA LYS A 40 8.63 19.95 -47.62
C LYS A 40 10.04 19.65 -47.13
N GLN A 41 10.81 19.06 -48.04
CA GLN A 41 12.26 19.13 -48.11
C GLN A 41 12.71 20.58 -48.31
N GLY A 42 13.92 20.89 -47.85
CA GLY A 42 14.78 21.89 -48.48
C GLY A 42 15.32 22.94 -47.50
N GLY A 43 16.64 23.02 -47.38
CA GLY A 43 17.28 24.18 -46.76
C GLY A 43 18.69 23.97 -46.24
N ILE A 44 19.60 23.42 -47.04
CA ILE A 44 21.04 23.56 -46.80
C ILE A 44 21.44 24.99 -47.15
N GLY A 45 21.94 25.75 -46.18
CA GLY A 45 22.62 27.03 -46.37
C GLY A 45 23.87 27.10 -45.51
N ARG A 46 25.04 27.03 -46.15
CA ARG A 46 26.38 27.31 -45.58
C ARG A 46 26.64 28.84 -45.57
N PRO A 47 27.88 29.31 -45.30
CA PRO A 47 28.46 29.59 -43.99
C PRO A 47 28.81 31.09 -43.85
N LEU A 48 29.13 31.57 -42.65
CA LEU A 48 29.84 32.84 -42.50
C LEU A 48 31.14 32.65 -41.71
N GLU A 49 32.19 33.10 -42.38
CA GLU A 49 33.58 33.28 -41.97
C GLU A 49 33.75 34.01 -40.65
N GLY A 50 34.85 33.68 -39.96
CA GLY A 50 35.58 34.66 -39.18
C GLY A 50 35.72 34.36 -37.70
N THR A 51 36.45 33.30 -37.32
CA THR A 51 37.27 33.34 -36.10
C THR A 51 38.45 32.39 -36.21
N GLU A 52 39.62 32.88 -35.82
CA GLU A 52 40.95 32.32 -35.99
C GLU A 52 41.17 30.92 -35.36
N PRO A 53 42.09 30.12 -35.93
CA PRO A 53 42.45 28.80 -35.42
C PRO A 53 43.36 28.89 -34.20
N GLN A 54 42.82 28.61 -33.01
CA GLN A 54 43.62 28.39 -31.82
C GLN A 54 44.11 26.93 -31.76
N ALA A 55 45.44 26.80 -31.88
CA ALA A 55 46.35 25.72 -31.49
C ALA A 55 45.82 24.26 -31.44
N PRO A 56 46.41 23.33 -32.21
CA PRO A 56 46.22 21.90 -31.97
C PRO A 56 46.92 21.53 -30.65
N THR A 57 46.13 21.28 -29.61
CA THR A 57 46.57 20.54 -28.43
C THR A 57 47.04 19.17 -28.89
N GLY A 58 48.36 19.00 -28.97
CA GLY A 58 49.01 17.74 -29.31
C GLY A 58 48.57 16.65 -28.34
N LEU A 59 47.71 15.76 -28.82
CA LEU A 59 47.40 14.50 -28.17
C LEU A 59 48.64 13.61 -28.33
N TRP A 60 49.55 13.67 -27.37
CA TRP A 60 50.63 12.69 -27.26
C TRP A 60 50.02 11.33 -26.95
N LYS A 61 49.83 10.52 -27.99
CA LYS A 61 49.48 9.10 -27.88
C LYS A 61 50.63 8.39 -27.16
N ARG A 62 50.55 8.26 -25.84
CA ARG A 62 51.41 7.36 -25.07
C ARG A 62 51.18 5.95 -25.61
N PRO A 63 52.22 5.21 -26.01
CA PRO A 63 52.07 3.82 -26.40
C PRO A 63 51.52 3.02 -25.20
N PRO A 64 50.63 2.04 -25.43
CA PRO A 64 50.12 1.21 -24.35
C PRO A 64 51.28 0.47 -23.70
N SER A 65 51.51 0.77 -22.41
CA SER A 65 52.43 0.01 -21.58
C SER A 65 52.03 -1.46 -21.63
N ARG A 66 52.96 -2.31 -22.04
CA ARG A 66 52.88 -3.78 -22.01
C ARG A 66 52.17 -4.22 -20.73
N ARG A 67 50.95 -4.75 -20.90
CA ARG A 67 50.28 -5.58 -19.89
C ARG A 67 51.24 -6.70 -19.52
N ARG A 68 51.86 -6.61 -18.35
CA ARG A 68 52.33 -7.81 -17.67
C ARG A 68 51.10 -8.67 -17.44
N ALA A 69 51.14 -9.88 -17.98
CA ALA A 69 50.22 -10.94 -17.63
C ALA A 69 50.34 -11.18 -16.12
N ALA A 70 49.45 -10.53 -15.36
CA ALA A 70 49.15 -10.95 -14.02
C ALA A 70 48.43 -12.30 -14.16
N THR A 71 49.09 -13.32 -13.65
CA THR A 71 48.60 -14.68 -13.53
C THR A 71 47.20 -14.69 -12.95
N TRP A 72 46.26 -15.16 -13.77
CA TRP A 72 44.88 -15.44 -13.45
C TRP A 72 44.80 -16.64 -12.52
N ASN A 73 45.10 -16.47 -11.23
CA ASN A 73 44.89 -17.55 -10.25
C ASN A 73 44.70 -17.07 -8.80
N GLU A 74 44.07 -15.93 -8.60
CA GLU A 74 43.47 -15.57 -7.31
C GLU A 74 42.05 -15.08 -7.55
N ARG A 75 41.16 -16.01 -7.90
CA ARG A 75 39.75 -15.84 -7.51
C ARG A 75 39.76 -15.88 -5.99
N GLN A 76 39.70 -14.72 -5.35
CA GLN A 76 39.20 -14.60 -4.00
C GLN A 76 37.79 -15.18 -4.00
N GLU A 77 37.70 -16.46 -3.66
CA GLU A 77 36.47 -17.10 -3.26
C GLU A 77 36.04 -16.40 -1.98
N TRP A 78 35.16 -15.40 -2.13
CA TRP A 78 34.36 -14.92 -1.01
C TRP A 78 33.76 -16.16 -0.36
N PRO A 79 33.93 -16.36 0.96
CA PRO A 79 33.30 -17.49 1.63
C PRO A 79 31.79 -17.29 1.53
N MET A 80 31.19 -17.88 0.50
CA MET A 80 29.77 -18.12 0.45
C MET A 80 29.48 -19.03 1.63
N ARG A 81 29.10 -18.42 2.75
CA ARG A 81 28.42 -19.13 3.83
C ARG A 81 27.20 -19.76 3.17
N LYS A 82 27.28 -21.05 2.88
CA LYS A 82 26.12 -21.85 2.51
C LYS A 82 25.11 -21.63 3.64
N PRO A 83 23.89 -21.11 3.37
CA PRO A 83 22.91 -20.98 4.43
C PRO A 83 22.69 -22.37 5.03
N ASN A 84 22.97 -22.51 6.33
CA ASN A 84 22.68 -23.74 7.05
C ASN A 84 21.19 -24.04 6.85
N PRO A 85 20.80 -25.22 6.31
CA PRO A 85 19.42 -25.63 6.36
C PRO A 85 19.11 -25.92 7.82
N VAL A 86 18.50 -24.95 8.50
CA VAL A 86 17.87 -25.20 9.79
C VAL A 86 16.74 -26.18 9.51
N SER A 87 17.04 -27.45 9.74
CA SER A 87 16.08 -28.54 9.75
C SER A 87 15.32 -28.42 11.06
N GLY A 88 14.08 -27.97 10.98
CA GLY A 88 13.20 -27.79 12.11
C GLY A 88 11.83 -27.45 11.57
N THR A 89 10.84 -28.22 11.97
CA THR A 89 9.42 -28.22 11.60
C THR A 89 8.67 -26.89 11.73
N ASN A 90 9.35 -25.77 12.02
CA ASN A 90 8.83 -24.40 12.05
C ASN A 90 9.14 -23.56 10.79
N ARG A 91 9.84 -24.14 9.80
CA ARG A 91 10.21 -23.38 8.59
C ARG A 91 9.00 -22.98 7.73
N ASP A 92 7.93 -23.76 7.77
CA ASP A 92 6.71 -23.52 6.98
C ASP A 92 5.85 -22.35 7.50
N GLU A 93 5.96 -22.00 8.78
CA GLU A 93 5.25 -20.86 9.37
C GLU A 93 5.93 -19.53 9.05
N ALA A 94 7.27 -19.53 8.95
CA ALA A 94 8.03 -18.35 8.55
C ALA A 94 7.91 -18.02 7.05
N THR A 95 7.42 -18.96 6.23
CA THR A 95 7.25 -18.79 4.78
C THR A 95 5.83 -18.43 4.39
N ARG A 96 4.85 -18.47 5.31
CA ARG A 96 3.44 -18.21 5.01
C ARG A 96 2.92 -16.96 5.69
N SER A 97 1.97 -16.30 5.03
CA SER A 97 1.30 -15.11 5.55
C SER A 97 -0.15 -15.06 5.12
N VAL A 98 -0.96 -14.32 5.88
CA VAL A 98 -2.30 -13.94 5.47
C VAL A 98 -2.21 -12.62 4.70
N ARG A 99 -2.64 -12.63 3.44
CA ARG A 99 -2.80 -11.43 2.63
C ARG A 99 -4.22 -10.90 2.83
N PHE A 100 -4.32 -9.69 3.38
CA PHE A 100 -5.55 -8.92 3.43
C PHE A 100 -5.59 -7.91 2.29
N VAL A 101 -6.71 -7.86 1.58
CA VAL A 101 -7.08 -6.76 0.67
C VAL A 101 -8.12 -5.92 1.39
N LEU A 102 -7.78 -4.66 1.62
CA LEU A 102 -8.56 -3.73 2.42
C LEU A 102 -9.09 -2.62 1.53
N ARG A 103 -10.32 -2.19 1.78
CA ARG A 103 -10.86 -0.94 1.23
C ARG A 103 -10.96 0.09 2.34
N ILE A 104 -10.40 1.26 2.08
CA ILE A 104 -10.55 2.43 2.93
C ILE A 104 -11.59 3.33 2.29
N GLU A 105 -12.63 3.70 3.04
CA GLU A 105 -13.70 4.61 2.62
C GLU A 105 -13.97 5.61 3.75
N GLY A 106 -13.42 6.82 3.61
CA GLY A 106 -13.41 7.80 4.71
C GLY A 106 -12.72 7.22 5.95
N GLU A 107 -13.45 7.14 7.06
CA GLU A 107 -12.95 6.65 8.35
C GLU A 107 -13.12 5.14 8.56
N ARG A 108 -13.64 4.43 7.54
CA ARG A 108 -13.96 3.00 7.63
C ARG A 108 -12.97 2.15 6.85
N ILE A 109 -12.66 0.99 7.41
CA ILE A 109 -11.92 -0.08 6.75
C ILE A 109 -12.87 -1.26 6.52
N SER A 110 -12.85 -1.84 5.33
CA SER A 110 -13.54 -3.10 5.02
C SER A 110 -12.54 -4.11 4.48
N VAL A 111 -12.62 -5.36 4.94
CA VAL A 111 -11.85 -6.45 4.37
C VAL A 111 -12.58 -6.94 3.12
N LEU A 112 -11.95 -6.77 1.96
CA LEU A 112 -12.50 -7.21 0.67
C LEU A 112 -12.17 -8.68 0.39
N ASP A 113 -10.96 -9.10 0.76
CA ASP A 113 -10.45 -10.44 0.55
C ASP A 113 -9.38 -10.77 1.60
N SER A 114 -9.32 -12.05 1.97
CA SER A 114 -8.34 -12.59 2.90
C SER A 114 -7.93 -13.98 2.42
N THR A 115 -6.65 -14.16 2.14
CA THR A 115 -6.14 -15.43 1.60
C THR A 115 -4.80 -15.79 2.23
N VAL A 116 -4.61 -17.07 2.57
CA VAL A 116 -3.29 -17.59 2.98
C VAL A 116 -2.40 -17.70 1.74
N VAL A 117 -1.22 -17.10 1.79
CA VAL A 117 -0.23 -17.13 0.71
C VAL A 117 1.07 -17.76 1.17
N ASP A 118 1.70 -18.55 0.30
CA ASP A 118 3.03 -19.13 0.53
C ASP A 118 4.12 -18.12 0.17
N ALA A 119 4.09 -17.00 0.90
CA ALA A 119 5.08 -15.96 0.83
C ALA A 119 5.33 -15.41 2.24
N PRO A 120 6.59 -15.08 2.58
CA PRO A 120 6.92 -14.60 3.91
C PRO A 120 6.18 -13.29 4.20
N PRO A 121 5.82 -13.04 5.47
CA PRO A 121 5.21 -11.77 5.87
C PRO A 121 6.14 -10.61 5.54
N LEU A 122 5.57 -9.44 5.28
CA LEU A 122 6.34 -8.23 5.02
C LEU A 122 6.83 -7.66 6.37
N VAL A 123 7.77 -8.34 7.01
CA VAL A 123 8.32 -7.92 8.31
C VAL A 123 9.41 -6.88 8.07
N GLN A 124 9.03 -5.61 8.12
CA GLN A 124 9.99 -4.53 8.24
C GLN A 124 10.25 -4.30 9.73
N SER A 125 11.51 -4.40 10.17
CA SER A 125 11.85 -4.04 11.56
C SER A 125 11.67 -2.54 11.83
N THR A 126 11.73 -1.73 10.77
CA THR A 126 11.54 -0.29 10.83
C THR A 126 10.75 0.19 9.63
N VAL A 127 9.71 0.97 9.89
CA VAL A 127 8.85 1.59 8.87
C VAL A 127 9.06 3.10 8.90
N ARG A 128 9.15 3.71 7.72
CA ARG A 128 9.46 5.13 7.55
C ARG A 128 8.42 5.78 6.66
N GLY A 129 7.83 6.89 7.08
CA GLY A 129 6.80 7.58 6.31
C GLY A 129 6.04 8.61 7.11
N ALA A 130 5.06 9.24 6.48
CA ALA A 130 4.05 10.05 7.18
C ALA A 130 2.70 9.32 7.29
N ASN A 131 2.48 8.26 6.51
CA ASN A 131 1.24 7.49 6.52
C ASN A 131 1.54 6.02 6.77
N PHE A 132 0.73 5.37 7.59
CA PHE A 132 0.97 4.00 8.04
C PHE A 132 -0.31 3.19 8.02
N LEU A 133 -0.18 1.91 7.70
CA LEU A 133 -1.17 0.87 7.96
C LEU A 133 -0.59 -0.04 9.03
N GLU A 134 -1.31 -0.23 10.13
CA GLU A 134 -0.95 -1.13 11.23
C GLU A 134 -2.01 -2.23 11.35
N VAL A 135 -1.56 -3.48 11.51
CA VAL A 135 -2.38 -4.58 11.99
C VAL A 135 -1.83 -4.97 13.36
N SER A 136 -2.69 -4.99 14.36
CA SER A 136 -2.32 -5.19 15.76
C SER A 136 -3.24 -6.21 16.43
N GLY A 137 -2.72 -6.88 17.44
CA GLY A 137 -3.49 -7.69 18.39
C GLY A 137 -3.28 -7.18 19.81
N PRO A 138 -3.75 -7.92 20.84
CA PRO A 138 -3.61 -7.52 22.24
C PRO A 138 -2.17 -7.28 22.69
N ASP A 139 -1.24 -8.08 22.17
CA ASP A 139 0.18 -8.03 22.55
C ASP A 139 1.01 -7.02 21.73
N GLY A 140 0.37 -6.33 20.78
CA GLY A 140 1.01 -5.28 19.97
C GLY A 140 0.90 -5.45 18.45
N PRO A 141 1.73 -4.72 17.69
CA PRO A 141 1.70 -4.74 16.23
C PRO A 141 2.15 -6.09 15.67
N LEU A 142 1.30 -6.68 14.82
CA LEU A 142 1.58 -7.92 14.07
C LEU A 142 2.24 -7.62 12.73
N ALA A 143 1.84 -6.52 12.09
CA ALA A 143 2.40 -6.05 10.83
C ALA A 143 2.22 -4.53 10.69
N MET A 144 3.12 -3.89 9.95
CA MET A 144 3.01 -2.47 9.63
C MET A 144 3.56 -2.20 8.23
N ARG A 145 2.98 -1.21 7.57
CA ARG A 145 3.39 -0.78 6.23
C ARG A 145 3.33 0.74 6.11
N ALA A 146 4.38 1.33 5.54
CA ALA A 146 4.34 2.72 5.10
C ALA A 146 3.46 2.86 3.86
N LEU A 147 2.62 3.89 3.83
CA LEU A 147 1.77 4.24 2.70
C LEU A 147 2.36 5.46 2.01
N VAL A 148 2.52 5.38 0.69
CA VAL A 148 2.92 6.51 -0.14
C VAL A 148 1.63 7.15 -0.67
N ASP A 149 1.40 8.40 -0.28
CA ASP A 149 0.27 9.23 -0.73
C ASP A 149 -1.07 8.48 -0.80
N PRO A 150 -1.55 7.89 0.31
CA PRO A 150 -2.79 7.11 0.31
C PRO A 150 -3.98 7.97 -0.15
N GLY A 151 -4.75 7.45 -1.10
CA GLY A 151 -5.89 8.16 -1.67
C GLY A 151 -5.53 9.27 -2.66
N LEU A 152 -4.27 9.41 -3.06
CA LEU A 152 -3.89 10.34 -4.12
C LEU A 152 -3.95 9.67 -5.49
N ASP A 153 -4.51 10.36 -6.47
CA ASP A 153 -4.52 9.96 -7.86
C ASP A 153 -3.83 11.03 -8.70
N ILE A 154 -2.81 10.62 -9.46
CA ILE A 154 -2.00 11.49 -10.29
C ILE A 154 -2.29 11.12 -11.73
N ALA A 155 -3.08 11.95 -12.42
CA ALA A 155 -3.33 11.78 -13.84
C ALA A 155 -2.15 12.32 -14.64
N ILE A 156 -1.64 11.50 -15.56
CA ILE A 156 -0.69 11.94 -16.57
C ILE A 156 -1.50 12.66 -17.66
N PRO A 157 -1.15 13.91 -18.03
CA PRO A 157 -1.82 14.63 -19.09
C PRO A 157 -1.85 13.83 -20.39
N ASP A 158 -2.96 13.91 -21.13
CA ASP A 158 -3.04 13.33 -22.45
C ASP A 158 -2.22 14.20 -23.43
N PRO A 159 -1.15 13.65 -24.05
CA PRO A 159 -0.30 14.40 -24.97
C PRO A 159 -1.05 14.82 -26.25
N SER A 160 -2.24 14.29 -26.50
CA SER A 160 -3.10 14.68 -27.63
C SER A 160 -4.08 15.81 -27.29
N SER A 161 -4.15 16.24 -26.02
CA SER A 161 -4.93 17.42 -25.64
C SER A 161 -4.31 18.68 -26.24
N ASP A 162 -5.17 19.63 -26.60
CA ASP A 162 -4.92 20.84 -27.39
C ASP A 162 -4.09 21.92 -26.66
N GLY A 163 -3.20 21.50 -25.76
CA GLY A 163 -2.09 22.29 -25.24
C GLY A 163 -2.43 23.21 -24.06
N VAL A 164 -3.62 23.09 -23.47
CA VAL A 164 -4.08 24.02 -22.41
C VAL A 164 -3.93 23.47 -20.98
N GLU A 165 -3.81 22.15 -20.79
CA GLU A 165 -3.54 21.54 -19.47
C GLU A 165 -2.42 20.49 -19.57
N ASN A 166 -1.16 20.94 -19.60
CA ASN A 166 0.02 20.06 -19.58
C ASN A 166 0.52 19.71 -18.17
N ASP A 167 -0.22 20.10 -17.12
CA ASP A 167 0.18 19.86 -15.74
C ASP A 167 -0.44 18.58 -15.18
N HIS A 168 0.33 17.87 -14.35
CA HIS A 168 -0.16 16.70 -13.62
C HIS A 168 -1.37 17.08 -12.76
N ARG A 169 -2.54 16.51 -13.07
CA ARG A 169 -3.73 16.69 -12.25
C ARG A 169 -3.64 15.76 -11.05
N VAL A 170 -3.49 16.35 -9.87
CA VAL A 170 -3.53 15.64 -8.59
C VAL A 170 -4.94 15.73 -8.03
N SER A 171 -5.54 14.59 -7.71
CA SER A 171 -6.86 14.54 -7.07
C SER A 171 -6.84 13.59 -5.87
N ARG A 172 -7.65 13.91 -4.85
CA ARG A 172 -7.86 13.01 -3.70
C ARG A 172 -9.09 12.15 -3.94
N ARG A 173 -8.91 10.84 -3.84
CA ARG A 173 -9.98 9.85 -3.82
C ARG A 173 -10.49 9.70 -2.40
N THR A 174 -11.80 9.56 -2.26
CA THR A 174 -12.46 9.24 -0.99
C THR A 174 -12.40 7.76 -0.65
N SER A 175 -12.00 6.93 -1.62
CA SER A 175 -11.87 5.48 -1.49
C SER A 175 -10.62 4.97 -2.19
N TYR A 176 -9.91 4.04 -1.55
CA TYR A 176 -8.74 3.37 -2.12
C TYR A 176 -8.52 2.00 -1.49
N ASP A 177 -7.85 1.12 -2.24
CA ASP A 177 -7.58 -0.24 -1.80
C ASP A 177 -6.12 -0.39 -1.35
N LEU A 178 -5.91 -1.10 -0.24
CA LEU A 178 -4.61 -1.41 0.33
C LEU A 178 -4.42 -2.93 0.43
N VAL A 179 -3.17 -3.36 0.49
CA VAL A 179 -2.82 -4.77 0.70
C VAL A 179 -1.78 -4.87 1.82
N ILE A 180 -1.98 -5.78 2.76
CA ILE A 180 -1.01 -6.08 3.81
C ILE A 180 -0.86 -7.59 4.01
N ARG A 181 0.34 -8.02 4.40
CA ARG A 181 0.66 -9.41 4.73
C ARG A 181 1.03 -9.52 6.18
N VAL A 182 0.32 -10.38 6.90
CA VAL A 182 0.48 -10.62 8.34
C VAL A 182 1.00 -12.04 8.55
N PRO A 183 1.94 -12.30 9.48
CA PRO A 183 2.40 -13.67 9.73
C PRO A 183 1.24 -14.62 10.05
N LEU A 184 1.17 -15.77 9.38
CA LEU A 184 0.05 -16.71 9.53
C LEU A 184 -0.09 -17.18 10.99
N ALA A 185 1.02 -17.60 11.60
CA ALA A 185 1.04 -18.07 12.99
C ALA A 185 0.52 -17.01 13.98
N ALA A 186 0.77 -15.73 13.72
CA ALA A 186 0.30 -14.64 14.57
C ALA A 186 -1.23 -14.44 14.46
N VAL A 187 -1.80 -14.61 13.26
CA VAL A 187 -3.25 -14.54 13.06
C VAL A 187 -3.96 -15.76 13.64
N GLU A 188 -3.40 -16.97 13.46
CA GLU A 188 -3.98 -18.20 14.00
C GLU A 188 -4.00 -18.26 15.54
N ALA A 189 -3.05 -17.59 16.19
CA ALA A 189 -2.93 -17.59 17.64
C ALA A 189 -3.91 -16.63 18.35
N LEU A 190 -4.57 -15.75 17.61
CA LEU A 190 -5.40 -14.68 18.16
C LEU A 190 -6.88 -14.91 17.93
N ASP A 191 -7.70 -14.39 18.85
CA ASP A 191 -9.13 -14.22 18.60
C ASP A 191 -9.33 -13.20 17.48
N PRO A 192 -10.08 -13.50 16.41
CA PRO A 192 -10.38 -12.54 15.35
C PRO A 192 -10.90 -11.19 15.89
N ALA A 193 -11.75 -11.23 16.93
CA ALA A 193 -12.32 -10.04 17.54
C ALA A 193 -11.29 -9.15 18.27
N SER A 194 -10.09 -9.67 18.52
CA SER A 194 -8.98 -8.94 19.14
C SER A 194 -8.06 -8.25 18.14
N ILE A 195 -8.20 -8.55 16.84
CA ILE A 195 -7.36 -7.98 15.79
C ILE A 195 -7.91 -6.61 15.40
N THR A 196 -7.05 -5.59 15.43
CA THR A 196 -7.37 -4.23 15.00
C THR A 196 -6.52 -3.85 13.79
N ILE A 197 -7.15 -3.27 12.78
CA ILE A 197 -6.46 -2.68 11.62
C ILE A 197 -6.72 -1.18 11.62
N ALA A 198 -5.66 -0.38 11.54
CA ALA A 198 -5.76 1.06 11.57
C ALA A 198 -4.86 1.71 10.51
N VAL A 199 -5.37 2.79 9.91
CA VAL A 199 -4.60 3.69 9.06
C VAL A 199 -4.33 4.97 9.82
N TYR A 200 -3.08 5.41 9.80
CA TYR A 200 -2.62 6.61 10.48
C TYR A 200 -2.00 7.61 9.51
N GLU A 201 -2.18 8.88 9.83
CA GLU A 201 -1.56 10.04 9.17
C GLU A 201 -0.82 10.83 10.25
N ALA A 202 0.49 11.00 10.06
CA ALA A 202 1.35 11.78 10.93
C ALA A 202 1.54 13.19 10.35
N THR A 203 1.67 14.18 11.23
CA THR A 203 1.95 15.58 10.85
C THR A 203 3.36 15.75 10.29
N GLU A 204 4.25 14.82 10.57
CA GLU A 204 5.64 14.81 10.11
C GLU A 204 6.09 13.40 9.74
N HIS A 205 7.29 13.30 9.17
CA HIS A 205 7.84 12.02 8.74
C HIS A 205 8.45 11.26 9.92
N LEU A 206 7.91 10.08 10.23
CA LEU A 206 8.30 9.26 11.38
C LEU A 206 9.17 8.05 10.98
N VAL A 207 9.87 7.53 11.97
CA VAL A 207 10.63 6.28 11.91
C VAL A 207 10.15 5.39 13.04
N ILE A 208 9.43 4.33 12.71
CA ILE A 208 8.74 3.47 13.68
C ILE A 208 9.42 2.10 13.73
N ASN A 209 9.88 1.69 14.91
CA ASN A 209 10.47 0.38 15.15
C ASN A 209 9.41 -0.62 15.61
N LEU A 210 9.24 -1.74 14.90
CA LEU A 210 8.22 -2.76 15.20
C LEU A 210 8.62 -3.69 16.36
N ALA A 211 9.85 -3.63 16.87
CA ALA A 211 10.23 -4.37 18.07
C ALA A 211 9.52 -3.88 19.32
N ALA A 212 9.01 -2.64 19.30
CA ALA A 212 8.16 -2.10 20.35
C ALA A 212 6.75 -2.70 20.25
N ARG A 213 6.21 -3.17 21.38
CA ARG A 213 4.89 -3.80 21.48
C ARG A 213 3.73 -2.80 21.49
N GLU A 214 4.01 -1.53 21.72
CA GLU A 214 3.01 -0.47 21.77
C GLU A 214 2.47 -0.15 20.37
N SER A 215 1.22 0.32 20.27
CA SER A 215 0.68 0.82 19.00
C SER A 215 1.37 2.10 18.54
N VAL A 216 1.16 2.54 17.29
CA VAL A 216 1.74 3.82 16.81
C VAL A 216 1.28 5.01 17.65
N THR A 217 -0.01 5.07 17.99
CA THR A 217 -0.58 6.20 18.74
C THR A 217 -0.06 6.26 20.17
N GLN A 218 0.22 5.11 20.79
CA GLN A 218 0.84 5.05 22.13
C GLN A 218 2.31 5.52 22.10
N ARG A 219 3.06 5.17 21.05
CA ARG A 219 4.50 5.49 20.95
C ARG A 219 4.77 6.94 20.66
N VAL A 220 4.00 7.51 19.73
CA VAL A 220 4.29 8.84 19.18
C VAL A 220 3.38 9.90 19.81
N GLY A 221 2.22 9.49 20.34
CA GLY A 221 1.21 10.39 20.86
C GLY A 221 0.23 10.85 19.78
N GLN A 222 -1.00 11.11 20.21
CA GLN A 222 -2.10 11.52 19.32
C GLN A 222 -1.94 12.94 18.76
N GLU A 223 -1.06 13.75 19.34
CA GLU A 223 -0.76 15.11 18.84
C GLU A 223 0.01 15.06 17.52
N ILE A 224 0.81 14.02 17.29
CA ILE A 224 1.65 13.85 16.11
C ILE A 224 0.98 12.93 15.09
N VAL A 225 0.19 11.96 15.55
CA VAL A 225 -0.45 10.95 14.71
C VAL A 225 -1.96 10.97 14.87
N ARG A 226 -2.68 11.12 13.75
CA ARG A 226 -4.14 10.99 13.68
C ARG A 226 -4.51 9.63 13.10
N THR A 227 -5.49 8.96 13.71
CA THR A 227 -6.17 7.82 13.09
C THR A 227 -7.06 8.32 11.94
N VAL A 228 -6.80 7.83 10.73
CA VAL A 228 -7.58 8.15 9.53
C VAL A 228 -8.77 7.20 9.40
N ALA A 229 -8.53 5.91 9.61
CA ALA A 229 -9.55 4.88 9.53
C ALA A 229 -9.20 3.73 10.47
N VAL A 230 -10.21 3.04 10.97
CA VAL A 230 -10.02 1.89 11.86
C VAL A 230 -11.11 0.83 11.66
N ILE A 231 -10.74 -0.42 11.85
CA ILE A 231 -11.66 -1.53 12.12
C ILE A 231 -11.15 -2.23 13.39
N GLU A 232 -12.02 -2.27 14.41
CA GLU A 232 -11.76 -2.90 15.70
C GLU A 232 -12.47 -4.26 15.72
N GLY A 233 -11.69 -5.33 15.83
CA GLY A 233 -12.20 -6.69 15.78
C GLY A 233 -12.55 -7.12 14.37
N LEU A 234 -11.86 -8.15 13.89
CA LEU A 234 -12.24 -8.82 12.65
C LEU A 234 -13.36 -9.81 12.91
N ARG A 235 -14.26 -9.94 11.94
CA ARG A 235 -15.28 -10.98 11.98
C ARG A 235 -14.68 -12.30 11.47
N PRO A 236 -15.22 -13.46 11.86
CA PRO A 236 -14.73 -14.74 11.36
C PRO A 236 -14.74 -14.86 9.83
N GLU A 237 -15.68 -14.19 9.14
CA GLU A 237 -15.73 -14.12 7.68
C GLU A 237 -14.66 -13.24 7.03
N ASP A 238 -14.02 -12.35 7.80
CA ASP A 238 -12.93 -11.50 7.31
C ASP A 238 -11.58 -12.25 7.33
N LEU A 239 -11.56 -13.49 7.82
CA LEU A 239 -10.38 -14.36 7.85
C LEU A 239 -10.43 -15.44 6.75
N PRO A 240 -9.26 -15.94 6.32
CA PRO A 240 -9.21 -17.08 5.41
C PRO A 240 -9.94 -18.29 5.99
N ARG A 241 -10.64 -19.03 5.14
CA ARG A 241 -11.47 -20.18 5.54
C ARG A 241 -10.69 -21.24 6.32
N GLU A 242 -9.41 -21.39 6.01
CA GLU A 242 -8.48 -22.30 6.68
C GLU A 242 -8.34 -22.00 8.18
N ILE A 243 -8.44 -20.72 8.55
CA ILE A 243 -8.34 -20.25 9.94
C ILE A 243 -9.72 -20.30 10.60
N SER A 244 -10.75 -19.78 9.94
CA SER A 244 -12.09 -19.64 10.53
C SER A 244 -12.71 -20.99 10.93
N GLN A 245 -12.46 -22.08 10.17
CA GLN A 245 -13.01 -23.41 10.49
C GLN A 245 -12.40 -24.08 11.72
N ARG A 246 -11.23 -23.63 12.22
CA ARG A 246 -10.61 -24.20 13.43
C ARG A 246 -11.30 -23.73 14.71
N GLY A 247 -11.84 -22.51 14.73
CA GLY A 247 -12.51 -21.94 15.91
C GLY A 247 -13.73 -22.76 16.34
N ASP A 248 -14.55 -23.19 15.38
CA ASP A 248 -15.80 -23.91 15.64
C ASP A 248 -15.60 -25.32 16.22
N ARG A 249 -14.47 -25.97 15.93
CA ARG A 249 -14.19 -27.32 16.47
C ARG A 249 -13.82 -27.28 17.94
N LYS A 250 -13.05 -26.27 18.36
CA LYS A 250 -12.51 -26.23 19.72
C LYS A 250 -13.60 -25.98 20.78
N GLN A 251 -14.70 -25.32 20.42
CA GLN A 251 -15.84 -25.13 21.32
C GLN A 251 -16.72 -26.38 21.50
N ARG A 252 -16.75 -27.31 20.53
CA ARG A 252 -17.58 -28.52 20.66
C ARG A 252 -17.02 -29.53 21.67
N ASP A 253 -15.70 -29.61 21.79
CA ASP A 253 -15.08 -30.59 22.68
C ASP A 253 -15.17 -30.19 24.16
N THR A 254 -15.52 -28.94 24.48
CA THR A 254 -15.71 -28.47 25.87
C THR A 254 -17.15 -28.58 26.36
N ALA A 255 -18.12 -28.84 25.47
CA ALA A 255 -19.53 -28.95 25.82
C ALA A 255 -20.02 -30.41 25.97
N ALA A 256 -19.10 -31.39 25.94
CA ALA A 256 -19.41 -32.81 26.01
C ALA A 256 -19.00 -33.48 27.33
N ASP A 257 -18.56 -32.70 28.32
CA ASP A 257 -18.05 -33.21 29.61
C ASP A 257 -18.80 -32.66 30.84
N ASP A 258 -20.01 -32.10 30.65
CA ASP A 258 -20.96 -31.72 31.72
C ASP A 258 -22.27 -32.53 31.63
#